data_AF-A0A426GKC6-F1
#
_entry.id   AF-A0A426GKC6-F1
#
_cell.length_a   1.000
_cell.length_b   1.000
_cell.length_c   1.000
_cell.angle_alpha   90.00
_cell.angle_beta   90.00
_cell.angle_gamma   90.00
#
_symmetry.space_group_name_H-M   'P 1'
#
loop_
_entity.id
_entity.type
_entity.pdbx_description
1 polymer ?
#
loop_
_entity_poly.entity_id
_entity_poly.type
_entity_poly.pdbx_seq_one_letter_code
_entity_poly.pdbx_strand_id
1 'polypeptide(L)'
;MAEQAVWGIHAGKTGDAEALFADRSCIAIGWPEAGDLSALKANREKYSKTYPERTAGLVPVAAGQLFRFAHEIQVDDCVVFPAKLDLWDALSVSFNSGKWRAESVGLDHYAYAITL
;
A
#
# COMPACT_ATOMS: atom_id res chain seq x y z
N MET A 1 25.64 8.42 -6.39
CA MET A 1 24.37 8.56 -5.67
C MET A 1 23.71 7.20 -5.70
N ALA A 2 23.16 6.71 -4.58
CA ALA A 2 22.36 5.50 -4.60
C ALA A 2 21.08 5.76 -5.41
N GLU A 3 20.64 4.79 -6.20
CA GLU A 3 19.37 4.86 -6.91
C GLU A 3 18.24 4.74 -5.88
N GLN A 4 17.42 5.79 -5.75
CA GLN A 4 16.32 5.83 -4.79
C GLN A 4 15.01 5.55 -5.53
N ALA A 5 14.29 4.50 -5.15
CA ALA A 5 13.02 4.17 -5.77
C ALA A 5 11.94 5.18 -5.36
N VAL A 6 11.07 5.54 -6.32
CA VAL A 6 9.91 6.39 -6.10
C VAL A 6 8.65 5.59 -6.38
N TRP A 7 7.75 5.52 -5.40
CA TRP A 7 6.51 4.77 -5.47
C TRP A 7 5.32 5.71 -5.54
N GLY A 8 4.48 5.55 -6.55
CA GLY A 8 3.17 6.21 -6.62
C GLY A 8 2.10 5.34 -5.97
N ILE A 9 1.39 5.88 -4.98
CA ILE A 9 0.26 5.21 -4.34
C ILE A 9 -0.98 6.11 -4.33
N HIS A 10 -2.16 5.51 -4.46
CA HIS A 10 -3.42 6.21 -4.27
C HIS A 10 -3.96 5.89 -2.88
N ALA A 11 -4.35 6.92 -2.13
CA ALA A 11 -4.93 6.82 -0.80
C ALA A 11 -6.41 6.37 -0.83
N GLY A 12 -6.73 5.36 -1.64
CA GLY A 12 -8.11 4.94 -1.93
C GLY A 12 -8.78 5.76 -3.03
N LYS A 13 -9.99 5.35 -3.43
CA LYS A 13 -10.76 6.02 -4.49
C LYS A 13 -11.26 7.39 -4.05
N THR A 14 -11.62 7.51 -2.77
CA THR A 14 -12.18 8.72 -2.19
C THR A 14 -11.18 9.53 -1.37
N GLY A 15 -9.99 9.00 -1.08
CA GLY A 15 -9.02 9.62 -0.18
C GLY A 15 -9.04 9.02 1.23
N ASP A 16 -9.61 7.83 1.38
CA ASP A 16 -9.91 7.18 2.66
C ASP A 16 -8.66 6.95 3.54
N ALA A 17 -7.47 6.87 2.93
CA ALA A 17 -6.20 6.73 3.64
C ALA A 17 -5.34 8.01 3.66
N GLU A 18 -5.84 9.16 3.21
CA GLU A 18 -5.02 10.38 3.12
C GLU A 18 -4.53 10.82 4.49
N ALA A 19 -5.41 10.85 5.49
CA ALA A 19 -5.04 11.17 6.87
C ALA A 19 -4.03 10.16 7.45
N LEU A 20 -4.14 8.88 7.05
CA LEU A 20 -3.17 7.86 7.45
C LEU A 20 -1.77 8.18 6.87
N PHE A 21 -1.72 8.56 5.60
CA PHE A 21 -0.47 8.79 4.87
C PHE A 21 0.19 10.10 5.30
N ALA A 22 -0.62 11.15 5.49
CA ALA A 22 -0.16 12.50 5.84
C ALA A 22 0.18 12.63 7.33
N ASP A 23 -0.72 12.21 8.23
CA ASP A 23 -0.60 12.55 9.64
C ASP A 23 0.19 11.51 10.44
N ARG A 24 0.16 10.25 10.00
CA ARG A 24 0.74 9.13 10.75
C ARG A 24 2.01 8.58 10.13
N SER A 25 2.49 9.18 9.04
CA SER A 25 3.60 8.65 8.25
C SER A 25 3.41 7.15 8.06
N CYS A 26 2.28 6.73 7.51
CA CYS A 26 1.91 5.32 7.44
C CYS A 26 1.26 5.06 6.09
N ILE A 27 1.81 4.15 5.29
CA ILE A 27 1.30 3.80 3.96
C ILE A 27 0.49 2.51 4.05
N ALA A 28 -0.62 2.40 3.35
CA ALA A 28 -1.52 1.25 3.46
C ALA A 28 -2.03 0.78 2.11
N ILE A 29 -2.38 -0.51 2.03
CA ILE A 29 -2.95 -1.12 0.84
C ILE A 29 -4.29 -1.82 1.15
N GLY A 30 -5.26 -1.59 0.26
CA GLY A 30 -6.66 -1.98 0.44
C GLY A 30 -7.00 -3.38 -0.08
N TRP A 31 -6.70 -4.42 0.72
CA TRP A 31 -7.02 -5.83 0.40
C TRP A 31 -7.34 -6.65 1.66
N PRO A 32 -8.36 -6.27 2.46
CA PRO A 32 -8.58 -6.77 3.82
C PRO A 32 -8.59 -8.30 3.96
N GLU A 33 -9.18 -9.01 3.00
CA GLU A 33 -9.28 -10.47 3.01
C GLU A 33 -7.93 -11.17 2.77
N ALA A 34 -6.92 -10.45 2.26
CA ALA A 34 -5.55 -10.98 2.11
C ALA A 34 -4.85 -11.19 3.47
N GLY A 35 -5.35 -10.53 4.52
CA GLY A 35 -4.81 -10.56 5.87
C GLY A 35 -3.40 -10.00 5.95
N ASP A 36 -2.61 -10.56 6.88
CA ASP A 36 -1.21 -10.18 7.07
C ASP A 36 -0.36 -10.48 5.82
N LEU A 37 0.17 -9.41 5.22
CA LEU A 37 1.00 -9.47 4.02
C LEU A 37 2.47 -9.80 4.32
N SER A 38 2.94 -9.67 5.56
CA SER A 38 4.32 -10.06 5.94
C SER A 38 4.55 -11.56 5.75
N ALA A 39 3.49 -12.35 5.94
CA ALA A 39 3.49 -13.80 5.76
C ALA A 39 3.18 -14.23 4.31
N LEU A 40 2.95 -13.28 3.40
CA LEU A 40 2.64 -13.58 2.02
C LEU A 40 3.92 -14.06 1.33
N LYS A 41 4.04 -15.37 1.12
CA LYS A 41 5.06 -15.91 0.22
C LYS A 41 4.90 -15.25 -1.15
N ALA A 42 6.00 -15.12 -1.88
CA ALA A 42 6.09 -14.62 -3.26
C ALA A 42 5.31 -15.50 -4.27
N ASN A 43 4.03 -15.77 -4.03
CA ASN A 43 3.24 -16.70 -4.81
C ASN A 43 1.82 -16.14 -5.03
N ARG A 44 1.50 -15.97 -6.32
CA ARG A 44 0.23 -15.46 -6.83
C ARG A 44 -0.97 -16.36 -6.49
N GLU A 45 -0.72 -17.65 -6.18
CA GLU A 45 -1.77 -18.62 -5.84
C GLU A 45 -2.53 -18.29 -4.54
N LYS A 46 -1.91 -17.59 -3.59
CA LYS A 46 -2.62 -17.20 -2.35
C LYS A 46 -3.72 -16.18 -2.67
N TYR A 47 -3.44 -15.23 -3.55
CA TYR A 47 -4.41 -14.21 -3.94
C TYR A 47 -5.65 -14.81 -4.63
N SER A 48 -5.46 -15.71 -5.61
CA SER A 48 -6.59 -16.32 -6.33
C SER A 48 -7.50 -17.16 -5.44
N LYS A 49 -6.94 -17.78 -4.39
CA LYS A 49 -7.72 -18.51 -3.38
C LYS A 49 -8.49 -17.59 -2.44
N THR A 50 -7.91 -16.45 -2.08
CA THR A 50 -8.56 -15.45 -1.22
C THR A 50 -9.70 -14.72 -1.93
N TYR A 51 -9.54 -14.44 -3.22
CA TYR A 51 -10.48 -13.63 -4.01
C TYR A 51 -11.01 -14.40 -5.23
N PRO A 52 -11.77 -15.51 -5.04
CA PRO A 52 -12.24 -16.36 -6.12
C PRO A 52 -13.28 -15.68 -7.03
N GLU A 53 -13.94 -14.63 -6.55
CA GLU A 53 -14.95 -13.85 -7.27
C GLU A 53 -14.35 -12.84 -8.27
N ARG A 54 -13.03 -12.61 -8.20
CA ARG A 54 -12.35 -11.63 -9.05
C ARG A 54 -12.03 -12.23 -10.42
N THR A 55 -12.09 -11.36 -11.43
CA THR A 55 -11.81 -11.78 -12.81
C THR A 55 -10.36 -12.24 -12.97
N ALA A 56 -10.16 -13.23 -13.85
CA ALA A 56 -8.84 -13.79 -14.12
C ALA A 56 -7.81 -12.74 -14.59
N GLY A 57 -8.27 -11.64 -15.22
CA GLY A 57 -7.41 -10.53 -15.63
C GLY A 57 -6.97 -9.62 -14.47
N LEU A 58 -7.76 -9.51 -13.39
CA LEU A 58 -7.44 -8.66 -12.23
C LEU A 58 -6.50 -9.36 -11.24
N VAL A 59 -6.67 -10.68 -11.06
CA VAL A 59 -5.82 -11.53 -10.20
C VAL A 59 -4.32 -11.26 -10.36
N PRO A 60 -3.74 -11.29 -11.58
CA PRO A 60 -2.31 -11.07 -11.75
C PRO A 60 -1.88 -9.65 -11.37
N VAL A 61 -2.72 -8.63 -11.60
CA VAL A 61 -2.42 -7.23 -11.31
C VAL A 61 -2.42 -6.99 -9.80
N ALA A 62 -3.49 -7.40 -9.12
CA ALA A 62 -3.65 -7.21 -7.68
C ALA A 62 -2.63 -8.03 -6.88
N ALA A 63 -2.37 -9.29 -7.27
CA ALA A 63 -1.30 -10.09 -6.68
C ALA A 63 0.08 -9.43 -6.84
N GLY A 64 0.32 -8.77 -7.98
CA GLY A 64 1.53 -7.98 -8.21
C GLY A 64 1.63 -6.79 -7.26
N GLN A 65 0.57 -6.00 -7.11
CA GLN A 65 0.55 -4.85 -6.19
C GLN A 65 0.85 -5.27 -4.74
N LEU A 66 0.18 -6.31 -4.25
CA LEU A 66 0.41 -6.88 -2.92
C LEU A 66 1.82 -7.41 -2.74
N PHE A 67 2.36 -8.09 -3.76
CA PHE A 67 3.71 -8.62 -3.72
C PHE A 67 4.74 -7.50 -3.61
N ARG A 68 4.64 -6.48 -4.47
CA ARG A 68 5.58 -5.34 -4.46
C ARG A 68 5.49 -4.56 -3.16
N PHE A 69 4.26 -4.37 -2.63
CA PHE A 69 4.03 -3.72 -1.34
C PHE A 69 4.66 -4.49 -0.16
N ALA A 70 4.67 -5.82 -0.21
CA ALA A 70 5.19 -6.64 0.89
C ALA A 70 6.70 -6.94 0.77
N HIS A 71 7.25 -6.99 -0.45
CA HIS A 71 8.62 -7.50 -0.70
C HIS A 71 9.57 -6.53 -1.38
N GLU A 72 9.08 -5.57 -2.18
CA GLU A 72 9.94 -4.72 -3.00
C GLU A 72 10.17 -3.33 -2.41
N ILE A 73 9.13 -2.67 -1.90
CA ILE A 73 9.29 -1.37 -1.23
C ILE A 73 10.16 -1.53 0.02
N GLN A 74 11.07 -0.57 0.25
CA GLN A 74 12.09 -0.61 1.33
C GLN A 74 12.09 0.65 2.19
N VAL A 75 12.77 0.57 3.34
CA VAL A 75 13.11 1.75 4.16
C VAL A 75 13.83 2.74 3.27
N ASP A 76 13.56 4.02 3.48
CA ASP A 76 14.11 5.16 2.76
C ASP A 76 13.65 5.31 1.30
N ASP A 77 12.76 4.45 0.81
CA ASP A 77 12.08 4.70 -0.46
C ASP A 77 11.18 5.94 -0.37
N CYS A 78 11.06 6.66 -1.48
CA CYS A 78 10.18 7.81 -1.59
C CYS A 78 8.78 7.35 -1.99
N VAL A 79 7.75 7.77 -1.26
CA VAL A 79 6.35 7.47 -1.58
C VAL A 79 5.60 8.76 -1.87
N VAL A 80 4.95 8.81 -3.02
CA VAL A 80 4.15 9.96 -3.45
C VAL A 80 2.70 9.56 -3.64
N PHE A 81 1.79 10.43 -3.23
CA PHE A 81 0.35 10.23 -3.43
C PHE A 81 -0.34 11.55 -3.76
N PRO A 82 -1.37 11.53 -4.61
CA PRO A 82 -2.24 12.69 -4.78
C PRO A 82 -3.05 12.86 -3.49
N ALA A 83 -2.93 14.03 -2.88
CA ALA A 83 -3.71 14.46 -1.74
C ALA A 83 -4.81 15.42 -2.21
N LYS A 84 -6.05 15.12 -1.85
CA LYS A 84 -7.20 16.01 -1.96
C LYS A 84 -7.16 16.96 -0.77
N LEU A 85 -6.30 17.97 -0.86
CA LEU A 85 -6.47 19.15 -0.04
C LEU A 85 -7.65 19.95 -0.60
N ASP A 86 -8.45 20.57 0.27
CA ASP A 86 -9.67 21.33 -0.09
C ASP A 86 -9.44 22.42 -1.17
N LEU A 87 -8.18 22.71 -1.50
CA LEU A 87 -7.77 23.60 -2.57
C LEU A 87 -6.60 22.94 -3.33
N TRP A 88 -6.89 22.44 -4.55
CA TRP A 88 -6.00 21.81 -5.53
C TRP A 88 -5.62 20.33 -5.29
N ASP A 89 -5.59 19.54 -6.36
CA ASP A 89 -4.96 18.21 -6.40
C ASP A 89 -3.46 18.39 -6.12
N ALA A 90 -3.09 18.32 -4.83
CA ALA A 90 -1.72 18.52 -4.39
C ALA A 90 -0.97 17.18 -4.42
N LEU A 91 0.27 17.17 -4.91
CA LEU A 91 1.14 16.02 -4.76
C LEU A 91 1.79 16.08 -3.38
N SER A 92 1.50 15.09 -2.54
CA SER A 92 2.21 14.92 -1.27
C SER A 92 3.36 13.93 -1.43
N VAL A 93 4.50 14.26 -0.83
CA VAL A 93 5.71 13.43 -0.82
C VAL A 93 6.00 13.05 0.62
N SER A 94 6.04 11.74 0.88
CA SER A 94 6.42 11.18 2.17
C SER A 94 7.71 10.38 2.01
N PHE A 95 8.62 10.53 2.96
CA PHE A 95 9.85 9.76 3.04
C PHE A 95 9.67 8.61 4.03
N ASN A 96 10.06 7.41 3.63
CA ASN A 96 9.99 6.23 4.48
C ASN A 96 11.17 6.16 5.47
N SER A 97 11.28 7.10 6.40
CA SER A 97 12.51 7.28 7.18
C SER A 97 12.57 6.56 8.55
N GLY A 98 11.88 5.43 8.74
CA GLY A 98 11.93 4.72 10.02
C GLY A 98 11.70 3.21 9.98
N LYS A 99 11.24 2.66 11.10
CA LYS A 99 11.27 1.21 11.36
C LYS A 99 10.05 0.54 10.74
N TRP A 100 10.32 -0.31 9.75
CA TRP A 100 9.32 -1.13 9.08
C TRP A 100 8.55 -2.01 10.06
N ARG A 101 7.25 -1.69 10.21
CA ARG A 101 6.32 -2.48 10.99
C ARG A 101 5.06 -2.75 10.17
N ALA A 102 4.85 -4.04 9.96
CA ALA A 102 3.62 -4.63 9.49
C ALA A 102 2.52 -4.50 10.56
N GLU A 103 1.45 -3.75 10.29
CA GLU A 103 0.29 -3.77 11.20
C GLU A 103 -1.06 -3.67 10.47
N SER A 104 -2.07 -4.30 11.07
CA SER A 104 -3.47 -4.13 10.65
C SER A 104 -3.94 -2.75 11.10
N VAL A 105 -4.16 -1.85 10.15
CA VAL A 105 -4.87 -0.60 10.40
C VAL A 105 -6.35 -0.92 10.45
N GLY A 106 -7.01 -0.68 11.58
CA GLY A 106 -8.44 -0.98 11.82
C GLY A 106 -9.40 -0.10 11.01
N LEU A 107 -9.11 0.14 9.73
CA LEU A 107 -10.00 0.74 8.75
C LEU A 107 -10.66 -0.41 7.97
N ASP A 108 -11.99 -0.40 7.89
CA ASP A 108 -12.82 -1.48 7.30
C ASP A 108 -12.47 -1.84 5.84
N HIS A 109 -11.64 -1.03 5.17
CA HIS A 109 -11.23 -1.17 3.78
C HIS A 109 -9.74 -1.47 3.55
N TYR A 110 -8.91 -1.49 4.62
CA TYR A 110 -7.47 -1.69 4.50
C TYR A 110 -7.03 -2.94 5.24
N ALA A 111 -6.27 -3.80 4.56
CA ALA A 111 -5.75 -5.03 5.15
C ALA A 111 -4.56 -4.75 6.07
N TYR A 112 -3.77 -3.78 5.64
CA TYR A 112 -2.37 -3.77 5.99
C TYR A 112 -1.79 -2.40 5.75
N ALA A 113 -1.05 -1.92 6.74
CA ALA A 113 -0.24 -0.72 6.62
C ALA A 113 1.19 -0.96 7.08
N ILE A 114 2.05 -0.12 6.57
CA ILE A 114 3.45 0.02 6.95
C ILE A 114 3.56 1.40 7.58
N THR A 115 3.87 1.43 8.86
CA THR A 115 4.21 2.66 9.56
C THR A 115 5.68 2.99 9.27
N LEU A 116 5.93 4.22 8.80
CA LEU A 116 7.24 4.79 8.48
C LEU A 116 7.93 5.22 9.77
#